data_AF-A0A1Y3X0Z9-F1
#
_entry.id   AF-A0A1Y3X0Z9-F1
#
_cell.length_a   1.000
_cell.length_b   1.000
_cell.length_c   1.000
_cell.angle_alpha   90.00
_cell.angle_beta   90.00
_cell.angle_gamma   90.00
#
_symmetry.space_group_name_H-M   'P 1'
#
loop_
_entity.id
_entity.type
_entity.pdbx_description
1 polymer ?
#
loop_
_entity_poly.entity_id
_entity_poly.type
_entity_poly.pdbx_seq_one_letter_code
_entity_poly.pdbx_strand_id
1 'polypeptide(L)'
;MRYPKARKLGMTATPCRLNRKGFTDLFDTLITSDSIADFIRQGWLSAFDYVSIRPGSYDQRLIDGLSKRGADGDYQVKEMDAVLNRRPSIERLYESVLLYADGKKGIVYAINISHARNIAEYYKEHGMNAVAISRWQGRHSLLPNTCSK
;
A
#
# COMPACT_ATOMS: atom_id res chain seq x y z
N MET A 1 9.81 -22.37 28.13
CA MET A 1 10.28 -21.07 27.62
C MET A 1 11.68 -20.81 28.17
N ARG A 2 12.66 -20.38 27.35
CA ARG A 2 14.11 -20.44 27.66
C ARG A 2 14.59 -19.45 28.75
N TYR A 3 13.82 -18.39 29.05
CA TYR A 3 14.15 -17.40 30.09
C TYR A 3 12.86 -16.88 30.77
N PRO A 4 12.37 -17.55 31.83
CA PRO A 4 11.05 -17.26 32.39
C PRO A 4 10.97 -15.94 33.19
N LYS A 5 12.10 -15.42 33.69
CA LYS A 5 12.15 -14.21 34.53
C LYS A 5 12.50 -12.92 33.76
N ALA A 6 12.76 -13.01 32.46
CA ALA A 6 13.14 -11.85 31.66
C ALA A 6 11.91 -10.95 31.40
N ARG A 7 12.07 -9.63 31.58
CA ARG A 7 11.07 -8.66 31.15
C ARG A 7 11.07 -8.57 29.63
N LYS A 8 9.89 -8.52 29.01
CA LYS A 8 9.72 -8.43 27.56
C LYS A 8 9.01 -7.13 27.21
N LEU A 9 9.59 -6.36 26.30
CA LEU A 9 8.99 -5.16 25.73
C LEU A 9 8.84 -5.37 24.22
N GLY A 10 7.60 -5.37 23.74
CA GLY A 10 7.29 -5.34 22.31
C GLY A 10 7.01 -3.91 21.87
N MET A 11 7.47 -3.54 20.68
CA MET A 11 7.17 -2.25 20.06
C MET A 11 6.48 -2.48 18.72
N THR A 12 5.39 -1.76 18.47
CA THR A 12 4.63 -1.84 17.21
C THR A 12 4.00 -0.49 16.89
N ALA A 13 3.99 -0.11 15.62
CA ALA A 13 3.20 1.02 15.13
C ALA A 13 1.72 0.64 14.86
N THR A 14 1.38 -0.65 14.89
CA THR A 14 0.04 -1.17 14.59
C THR A 14 -0.43 -2.14 15.69
N PRO A 15 -0.85 -1.62 16.86
CA PRO A 15 -1.25 -2.46 17.99
C PRO A 15 -2.57 -3.21 17.76
N CYS A 16 -3.45 -2.68 16.91
CA CYS A 16 -4.72 -3.28 16.51
C CYS A 16 -4.74 -3.50 15.00
N ARG A 17 -4.90 -4.75 14.54
CA ARG A 17 -5.01 -5.07 13.11
C ARG A 17 -6.46 -5.01 12.64
N LEU A 18 -6.68 -4.93 11.32
CA LEU A 18 -8.02 -4.89 10.69
C LEU A 18 -8.92 -6.07 11.09
N ASN A 19 -8.34 -7.25 11.33
CA ASN A 19 -9.06 -8.42 11.84
C ASN A 19 -9.40 -8.36 13.34
N ARG A 20 -9.18 -7.19 13.99
CA ARG A 20 -9.35 -6.92 15.42
C ARG A 20 -8.55 -7.85 16.35
N LYS A 21 -7.59 -8.63 15.82
CA LYS A 21 -6.65 -9.41 16.62
C LYS A 21 -5.45 -8.54 16.95
N GLY A 22 -5.24 -8.29 18.23
CA GLY A 22 -4.05 -7.64 18.75
C GLY A 22 -2.97 -8.65 19.13
N PHE A 23 -2.08 -8.24 20.02
CA PHE A 23 -1.01 -9.08 20.56
C PHE A 23 -1.31 -9.58 21.99
N THR A 24 -2.60 -9.70 22.34
CA THR A 24 -3.04 -10.08 23.69
C THR A 24 -2.71 -11.53 24.06
N ASP A 25 -2.34 -12.35 23.08
CA ASP A 25 -1.77 -13.68 23.25
C ASP A 25 -0.29 -13.67 23.66
N LEU A 26 0.40 -12.53 23.45
CA LEU A 26 1.83 -12.36 23.72
C LEU A 26 2.13 -11.35 24.84
N PHE A 27 1.28 -10.34 25.02
CA PHE A 27 1.49 -9.23 25.96
C PHE A 27 0.19 -8.87 26.68
N ASP A 28 0.28 -8.68 27.99
CA ASP A 28 -0.87 -8.36 28.85
C ASP A 28 -1.24 -6.87 28.84
N THR A 29 -0.30 -5.99 28.46
CA THR A 29 -0.46 -4.54 28.59
C THR A 29 0.00 -3.81 27.32
N LEU A 30 -0.86 -2.92 26.83
CA LEU A 30 -0.53 -1.95 25.79
C LEU A 30 -0.18 -0.62 26.45
N ILE A 31 1.04 -0.15 26.23
CA ILE A 31 1.47 1.19 26.58
C ILE A 31 1.41 2.03 25.30
N THR A 32 0.62 3.08 25.29
CA THR A 32 0.45 3.96 24.12
C THR A 32 1.42 5.13 24.18
N SER A 33 1.95 5.52 23.02
CA SER A 33 2.68 6.77 22.84
C SER A 33 1.73 7.94 22.60
N ASP A 34 2.31 9.14 22.44
CA ASP A 34 1.64 10.29 21.82
C ASP A 34 1.01 9.91 20.47
N SER A 35 -0.03 10.66 20.10
CA SER A 35 -0.73 10.47 18.84
C SER A 35 0.12 10.94 17.64
N ILE A 36 -0.24 10.50 16.43
CA ILE A 36 0.39 11.01 15.19
C ILE A 36 0.27 12.54 15.11
N ALA A 37 -0.88 13.10 15.50
CA ALA A 37 -1.10 14.54 15.49
C ALA A 37 -0.19 15.29 16.48
N ASP A 38 0.03 14.70 17.66
CA ASP A 38 0.95 15.26 18.65
C ASP A 38 2.40 15.23 18.16
N PHE A 39 2.84 14.13 17.54
CA PHE A 39 4.18 14.05 16.97
C PHE A 39 4.39 15.03 15.82
N ILE A 40 3.36 15.28 14.98
CA ILE A 40 3.43 16.31 13.93
C ILE A 40 3.54 17.71 14.56
N ARG A 41 2.67 18.02 15.55
CA ARG A 41 2.66 19.32 16.25
C ARG A 41 3.99 19.63 16.95
N GLN A 42 4.67 18.60 17.46
CA GLN A 42 5.97 18.72 18.10
C GLN A 42 7.15 18.76 17.12
N GLY A 43 6.93 18.54 15.82
CA GLY A 43 7.99 18.52 14.80
C GLY A 43 8.77 17.20 14.71
N TRP A 44 8.29 16.12 15.34
CA TRP A 44 8.90 14.79 15.25
C TRP A 44 8.48 14.01 13.99
N LEU A 45 7.29 14.31 13.46
CA LEU A 45 6.79 13.75 12.19
C LEU A 45 6.47 14.86 11.20
N SER A 46 6.63 14.57 9.92
CA SER A 46 6.23 15.48 8.84
C SER A 46 4.70 15.62 8.79
N ALA A 47 4.23 16.86 8.58
CA ALA A 47 2.86 17.10 8.16
C ALA A 47 2.58 16.48 6.78
N PHE A 48 1.31 16.22 6.48
CA PHE A 48 0.88 15.66 5.20
C PHE A 48 -0.43 16.29 4.75
N ASP A 49 -0.57 16.41 3.43
CA ASP A 49 -1.84 16.72 2.78
C ASP A 49 -2.57 15.43 2.43
N TYR A 50 -3.88 15.39 2.64
CA TYR A 50 -4.72 14.27 2.27
C TYR A 50 -5.63 14.67 1.10
N VAL A 51 -5.51 13.93 0.00
CA VAL A 51 -6.36 14.10 -1.18
C VAL A 51 -7.12 12.81 -1.42
N SER A 52 -8.45 12.90 -1.48
CA SER A 52 -9.33 11.78 -1.81
C SER A 52 -9.88 11.89 -3.22
N ILE A 53 -10.33 10.77 -3.79
CA ILE A 53 -11.17 10.81 -4.98
C ILE A 53 -12.42 11.65 -4.71
N ARG A 54 -12.88 12.36 -5.75
CA ARG A 54 -14.06 13.23 -5.62
C ARG A 54 -15.31 12.38 -5.37
N PRO A 55 -16.20 12.77 -4.42
CA PRO A 55 -17.49 12.12 -4.24
C PRO A 55 -18.29 12.10 -5.54
N GLY A 56 -18.88 10.95 -5.89
CA GLY A 56 -19.61 10.78 -7.14
C GLY A 56 -18.74 10.83 -8.40
N SER A 57 -17.41 10.73 -8.28
CA SER A 57 -16.53 10.53 -9.44
C SER A 57 -16.75 9.18 -10.11
N TYR A 58 -16.22 9.03 -11.31
CA TYR A 58 -16.21 7.74 -12.01
C TYR A 58 -15.44 6.68 -11.22
N ASP A 59 -14.29 7.03 -10.65
CA ASP A 59 -13.50 6.10 -9.83
C ASP A 59 -14.26 5.66 -8.56
N GLN A 60 -14.96 6.59 -7.89
CA GLN A 60 -15.81 6.22 -6.75
C GLN A 60 -16.89 5.21 -7.18
N ARG A 61 -17.59 5.45 -8.31
CA ARG A 61 -18.60 4.51 -8.82
C ARG A 61 -18.02 3.14 -9.19
N LEU A 62 -16.82 3.09 -9.76
CA LEU A 62 -16.14 1.82 -10.05
C LEU A 62 -15.86 1.03 -8.76
N ILE A 63 -15.40 1.71 -7.71
CA ILE A 63 -15.11 1.10 -6.40
C ILE A 63 -16.41 0.66 -5.71
N ASP A 64 -17.43 1.51 -5.73
CA ASP A 64 -18.75 1.20 -5.15
C ASP A 64 -19.41 0.00 -5.83
N GLY A 65 -19.11 -0.23 -7.12
CA GLY A 65 -19.58 -1.39 -7.89
C GLY A 65 -18.92 -2.72 -7.52
N LEU A 66 -17.87 -2.72 -6.70
CA LEU A 66 -17.19 -3.94 -6.25
C LEU A 66 -18.02 -4.66 -5.18
N SER A 67 -18.44 -5.90 -5.48
CA SER A 67 -19.41 -6.63 -4.66
C SER A 67 -18.81 -7.83 -3.94
N LYS A 68 -17.71 -8.40 -4.44
CA LYS A 68 -17.11 -9.63 -3.91
C LYS A 68 -16.20 -9.32 -2.74
N ARG A 69 -16.24 -10.19 -1.73
CA ARG A 69 -15.41 -10.11 -0.54
C ARG A 69 -14.56 -11.36 -0.34
N GLY A 70 -13.38 -11.18 0.24
CA GLY A 70 -12.52 -12.24 0.73
C GLY A 70 -13.01 -12.81 2.06
N ALA A 71 -12.32 -13.84 2.56
CA ALA A 71 -12.63 -14.47 3.85
C ALA A 71 -12.40 -13.54 5.06
N ASP A 72 -11.61 -12.48 4.88
CA ASP A 72 -11.34 -11.41 5.84
C ASP A 72 -12.35 -10.26 5.80
N GLY A 73 -13.34 -10.33 4.89
CA GLY A 73 -14.33 -9.27 4.68
C GLY A 73 -13.83 -8.12 3.79
N ASP A 74 -12.59 -8.18 3.31
CA ASP A 74 -12.01 -7.17 2.43
C ASP A 74 -12.41 -7.40 0.97
N TYR A 75 -12.16 -6.44 0.07
CA TYR A 75 -12.49 -6.61 -1.35
C TYR A 75 -11.73 -7.79 -1.98
N GLN A 76 -12.40 -8.58 -2.82
CA GLN A 76 -11.75 -9.70 -3.49
C GLN A 76 -10.72 -9.17 -4.52
N VAL A 77 -9.43 -9.54 -4.34
CA VAL A 77 -8.32 -9.16 -5.23
C VAL A 77 -8.60 -9.44 -6.71
N LYS A 78 -9.24 -10.58 -7.03
CA LYS A 78 -9.59 -10.95 -8.40
C LYS A 78 -10.61 -9.99 -9.04
N GLU A 79 -11.59 -9.51 -8.26
CA GLU A 79 -12.58 -8.55 -8.76
C GLU A 79 -11.94 -7.17 -8.92
N MET A 80 -11.18 -6.72 -7.92
CA MET A 80 -10.44 -5.46 -7.99
C MET A 80 -9.51 -5.44 -9.21
N ASP A 81 -8.76 -6.51 -9.46
CA ASP A 81 -7.89 -6.61 -10.64
C ASP A 81 -8.68 -6.51 -11.94
N ALA A 82 -9.78 -7.25 -12.07
CA ALA A 82 -10.60 -7.23 -13.28
C ALA A 82 -11.18 -5.84 -13.60
N VAL A 83 -11.48 -5.04 -12.59
CA VAL A 83 -12.11 -3.71 -12.71
C VAL A 83 -11.07 -2.59 -12.81
N LEU A 84 -10.05 -2.60 -11.96
CA LEU A 84 -9.14 -1.47 -11.76
C LEU A 84 -7.80 -1.63 -12.48
N ASN A 85 -7.35 -2.85 -12.78
CA ASN A 85 -6.13 -3.08 -13.56
C ASN A 85 -6.41 -2.93 -15.07
N ARG A 86 -6.84 -1.72 -15.47
CA ARG A 86 -7.21 -1.34 -16.83
C ARG A 86 -6.52 -0.04 -17.20
N ARG A 87 -6.13 0.10 -18.47
CA ARG A 87 -5.42 1.29 -18.97
C ARG A 87 -6.09 2.62 -18.55
N PRO A 88 -7.42 2.82 -18.70
CA PRO A 88 -8.05 4.08 -18.27
C PRO A 88 -7.92 4.36 -16.77
N SER A 89 -7.96 3.33 -15.93
CA SER A 89 -7.83 3.48 -14.46
C SER A 89 -6.39 3.77 -14.04
N ILE A 90 -5.41 3.15 -14.71
CA ILE A 90 -3.98 3.43 -14.51
C ILE A 90 -3.63 4.84 -14.98
N GLU A 91 -4.20 5.29 -16.10
CA GLU A 91 -4.06 6.65 -16.62
C GLU A 91 -4.57 7.70 -15.63
N ARG A 92 -5.78 7.55 -15.09
CA ARG A 92 -6.28 8.48 -14.06
C ARG A 92 -5.44 8.49 -12.78
N LEU A 93 -4.87 7.33 -12.42
CA LEU A 93 -3.92 7.25 -11.32
C LEU A 93 -2.64 8.04 -11.62
N TYR A 94 -2.11 7.94 -12.85
CA TYR A 94 -0.98 8.74 -13.32
C TYR A 94 -1.26 10.24 -13.32
N GLU A 95 -2.42 10.66 -13.84
CA GLU A 95 -2.86 12.06 -13.82
C GLU A 95 -2.94 12.61 -12.40
N SER A 96 -3.38 11.81 -11.43
CA SER A 96 -3.42 12.19 -10.02
C SER A 96 -2.01 12.43 -9.45
N VAL A 97 -1.01 11.62 -9.86
CA VAL A 97 0.38 11.83 -9.46
C VAL A 97 0.91 13.13 -10.05
N LEU A 98 0.65 13.41 -11.33
CA LEU A 98 1.05 14.68 -11.95
C LEU A 98 0.36 15.89 -11.28
N LEU A 99 -0.90 15.76 -10.89
CA LEU A 99 -1.63 16.88 -10.30
C LEU A 99 -1.14 17.23 -8.88
N TYR A 100 -0.88 16.23 -8.04
CA TYR A 100 -0.64 16.44 -6.60
C TYR A 100 0.82 16.22 -6.17
N ALA A 101 1.60 15.52 -6.99
CA ALA A 101 2.93 15.05 -6.62
C ALA A 101 3.96 15.15 -7.76
N ASP A 102 3.76 16.03 -8.74
CA ASP A 102 4.74 16.24 -9.81
C ASP A 102 6.12 16.62 -9.24
N GLY A 103 7.16 16.01 -9.82
CA GLY A 103 8.54 16.13 -9.35
C GLY A 103 8.85 15.48 -7.99
N LYS A 104 7.88 14.88 -7.28
CA LYS A 104 8.10 14.24 -5.98
C LYS A 104 8.39 12.74 -6.12
N LYS A 105 9.19 12.20 -5.19
CA LYS A 105 9.35 10.74 -5.03
C LYS A 105 8.13 10.18 -4.31
N GLY A 106 7.62 9.04 -4.76
CA GLY A 106 6.40 8.45 -4.22
C GLY A 106 6.37 6.92 -4.28
N ILE A 107 5.38 6.35 -3.61
CA ILE A 107 5.07 4.91 -3.61
C ILE A 107 3.61 4.76 -4.01
N VAL A 108 3.33 3.88 -4.97
CA VAL A 108 1.97 3.50 -5.37
C VAL A 108 1.67 2.10 -4.84
N TYR A 109 0.57 1.96 -4.11
CA TYR A 109 0.11 0.65 -3.63
C TYR A 109 -0.80 0.00 -4.67
N ALA A 110 -0.34 -1.11 -5.24
CA ALA A 110 -1.07 -1.86 -6.26
C ALA A 110 -1.85 -3.05 -5.67
N ILE A 111 -2.85 -3.50 -6.41
CA ILE A 111 -3.76 -4.60 -6.05
C ILE A 111 -3.00 -5.95 -5.97
N ASN A 112 -2.14 -6.20 -6.96
CA ASN A 112 -1.35 -7.42 -7.07
C ASN A 112 -0.09 -7.15 -7.93
N ILE A 113 0.71 -8.19 -8.16
CA ILE A 113 1.97 -8.10 -8.92
C ILE A 113 1.74 -7.65 -10.38
N SER A 114 0.70 -8.16 -11.04
CA SER A 114 0.36 -7.78 -12.42
C SER A 114 0.03 -6.29 -12.50
N HIS A 115 -0.83 -5.82 -11.60
CA HIS A 115 -1.20 -4.41 -11.53
C HIS A 115 0.00 -3.50 -11.25
N ALA A 116 0.89 -3.89 -10.33
CA ALA A 116 2.11 -3.14 -10.03
C ALA A 116 3.01 -2.99 -11.28
N ARG A 117 3.14 -4.05 -12.08
CA ARG A 117 3.93 -4.04 -13.33
C ARG A 117 3.29 -3.13 -14.37
N ASN A 118 1.98 -3.24 -14.57
CA ASN A 118 1.24 -2.43 -15.55
C ASN A 118 1.30 -0.93 -15.20
N ILE A 119 1.20 -0.57 -13.91
CA ILE A 119 1.39 0.80 -13.45
C ILE A 119 2.81 1.28 -13.76
N ALA A 120 3.82 0.51 -13.37
CA ALA A 120 5.22 0.91 -13.57
C ALA A 120 5.59 1.03 -15.05
N GLU A 121 5.07 0.15 -15.91
CA GLU A 121 5.23 0.21 -17.36
C GLU A 121 4.59 1.47 -17.94
N TYR A 122 3.31 1.71 -17.64
CA TYR A 122 2.59 2.90 -18.09
C TYR A 122 3.32 4.19 -17.66
N TYR A 123 3.76 4.27 -16.40
CA TYR A 123 4.46 5.46 -15.89
C TYR A 123 5.76 5.72 -16.65
N LYS A 124 6.55 4.66 -16.93
CA LYS A 124 7.79 4.77 -17.71
C LYS A 124 7.54 5.19 -19.16
N GLU A 125 6.50 4.66 -19.80
CA GLU A 125 6.10 5.07 -21.16
C GLU A 125 5.77 6.57 -21.24
N HIS A 126 5.36 7.17 -20.12
CA HIS A 126 5.04 8.60 -20.01
C HIS A 126 6.15 9.44 -19.34
N GLY A 127 7.37 8.89 -19.26
CA GLY A 127 8.56 9.63 -18.80
C GLY A 127 8.80 9.64 -17.29
N MET A 128 7.99 8.93 -16.50
CA MET A 128 8.18 8.82 -15.05
C MET A 128 8.96 7.53 -14.70
N ASN A 129 10.10 7.68 -14.01
CA ASN A 129 10.88 6.54 -13.57
C ASN A 129 10.15 5.77 -12.46
N ALA A 130 9.56 4.63 -12.82
CA ALA A 130 8.79 3.78 -11.91
C ALA A 130 9.26 2.32 -11.97
N VAL A 131 9.29 1.67 -10.80
CA VAL A 131 9.71 0.28 -10.66
C VAL A 131 8.69 -0.46 -9.81
N ALA A 132 8.20 -1.59 -10.30
CA ALA A 132 7.37 -2.48 -9.51
C ALA A 132 8.24 -3.22 -8.49
N ILE A 133 7.84 -3.23 -7.22
CA ILE A 133 8.48 -3.99 -6.13
C ILE A 133 7.46 -4.97 -5.56
N SER A 134 7.82 -6.24 -5.47
CA SER A 134 6.99 -7.28 -4.87
C SER A 134 7.82 -8.22 -3.99
N ARG A 135 7.15 -8.96 -3.09
CA ARG A 135 7.80 -9.93 -2.18
C ARG A 135 8.78 -10.88 -2.90
N TRP A 136 8.50 -11.22 -4.15
CA TRP A 136 9.25 -12.23 -4.91
C TRP A 136 10.48 -11.67 -5.67
N GLN A 137 10.66 -10.35 -5.67
CA GLN A 137 11.67 -9.69 -6.50
C GLN A 137 13.11 -9.86 -5.97
N GLY A 138 13.26 -10.18 -4.68
CA GLY A 138 14.55 -10.47 -4.03
C GLY A 138 15.12 -11.88 -4.29
N ARG A 139 14.47 -12.72 -5.12
CA ARG A 139 14.98 -14.06 -5.48
C ARG A 139 15.47 -14.19 -6.93
N HIS A 140 15.26 -13.19 -7.79
CA HIS A 140 15.53 -13.29 -9.24
C HIS A 140 16.01 -11.99 -9.89
N SER A 141 16.76 -11.15 -9.17
CA SER A 141 17.36 -9.94 -9.75
C SER A 141 18.86 -9.86 -9.49
N LEU A 142 19.59 -10.86 -10.00
CA LEU A 142 21.01 -10.76 -10.38
C LEU A 142 21.32 -11.42 -11.74
N LEU A 143 20.33 -11.73 -12.57
CA LEU A 143 20.61 -12.18 -13.93
C LEU A 143 19.98 -11.23 -14.94
N PRO A 144 20.78 -10.47 -15.71
CA PRO A 144 20.27 -9.78 -16.87
C PRO A 144 19.81 -10.80 -17.91
N ASN A 145 18.71 -10.45 -18.58
CA ASN A 145 18.22 -11.14 -19.77
C ASN A 145 19.37 -11.37 -20.77
N THR A 146 19.63 -12.62 -21.11
CA THR A 146 20.16 -12.97 -22.43
C THR A 146 19.17 -13.89 -23.12
N CYS A 147 18.42 -13.31 -24.04
CA CYS A 147 17.77 -14.04 -25.10
C CYS A 147 18.85 -14.59 -26.04
N SER A 148 18.79 -15.88 -26.41
CA SER A 148 19.21 -16.38 -27.72
C SER A 148 18.95 -17.88 -27.90
N LYS A 149 18.16 -18.16 -28.94
CA LYS A 149 17.87 -19.42 -29.67
C LYS A 149 16.95 -20.44 -29.01
#